data_AF-G0RH90-F1
#
_entry.id   AF-G0RH90-F1
#
_cell.length_a   1.000
_cell.length_b   1.000
_cell.length_c   1.000
_cell.angle_alpha   90.00
_cell.angle_beta   90.00
_cell.angle_gamma   90.00
#
_symmetry.space_group_name_H-M   'P 1'
#
loop_
_entity.id
_entity.type
_entity.pdbx_description
1 polymer ?
#
loop_
_entity_poly.entity_id
_entity_poly.type
_entity_poly.pdbx_seq_one_letter_code
_entity_poly.pdbx_strand_id
1 'polypeptide(L)'
;MTCLLDNHLLIDPVTALIPDRSEEHHELRRRIRAPIFEQIRKQVLEGATILMTACLAGDNGRDAAFLSEHFDIVRGTDIPIIWVNADCDPTILEQRLESPERCQGSRAKLTDVRVLRDLLREHHLIEPTQSADRSIRLVVKQLDVNGPVDLSASHLIRYSPRQTSLLPWENDLSSGDQMTICRPMHTLMQETDCV
;
A
#
# COMPACT_ATOMS: atom_id res chain seq x y z
N MET A 1 -16.88 -8.06 -5.16
CA MET A 1 -16.82 -6.63 -5.57
C MET A 1 -15.36 -6.17 -5.48
N THR A 2 -14.90 -5.18 -6.23
CA THR A 2 -13.52 -4.65 -6.08
C THR A 2 -13.60 -3.18 -5.65
N CYS A 3 -12.84 -2.82 -4.61
CA CYS A 3 -12.78 -1.48 -4.06
C CYS A 3 -11.32 -1.01 -3.99
N LEU A 4 -11.04 0.16 -4.55
CA LEU A 4 -9.76 0.86 -4.38
C LEU A 4 -9.90 1.80 -3.19
N LEU A 5 -9.08 1.60 -2.16
CA LEU A 5 -8.99 2.50 -1.03
C LEU A 5 -7.73 3.34 -1.15
N ASP A 6 -7.92 4.60 -1.54
CA ASP A 6 -6.88 5.62 -1.54
C ASP A 6 -6.44 5.90 -0.10
N ASN A 7 -5.13 5.78 0.18
CA ASN A 7 -4.58 6.00 1.51
C ASN A 7 -4.77 7.45 1.99
N HIS A 8 -4.97 8.42 1.09
CA HIS A 8 -5.32 9.80 1.44
C HIS A 8 -6.61 9.89 2.25
N LEU A 9 -7.57 8.99 2.04
CA LEU A 9 -8.80 8.92 2.86
C LEU A 9 -8.54 8.58 4.33
N LEU A 10 -7.36 8.01 4.62
CA LEU A 10 -6.91 7.66 5.97
C LEU A 10 -5.94 8.67 6.57
N ILE A 11 -5.51 9.68 5.80
CA ILE A 11 -4.44 10.64 6.17
C ILE A 11 -5.00 12.06 6.21
N ASP A 12 -5.58 12.50 5.10
CA ASP A 12 -5.94 13.90 4.86
C ASP A 12 -6.89 14.49 5.93
N PRO A 13 -7.89 13.74 6.47
CA PRO A 13 -8.73 14.26 7.54
C PRO A 13 -7.94 14.66 8.80
N VAL A 14 -6.88 13.92 9.12
CA VAL A 14 -6.02 14.23 10.27
C VAL A 14 -5.08 15.36 9.95
N THR A 15 -4.45 15.33 8.78
CA THR A 15 -3.57 16.41 8.31
C THR A 15 -4.29 17.76 8.28
N ALA A 16 -5.58 17.79 7.97
CA ALA A 16 -6.38 19.01 7.99
C ALA A 16 -6.58 19.59 9.41
N LEU A 17 -6.54 18.75 10.44
CA LEU A 17 -6.74 19.15 11.84
C LEU A 17 -5.42 19.40 12.57
N ILE A 18 -4.43 18.54 12.31
CA ILE A 18 -3.09 18.57 12.90
C ILE A 18 -2.10 18.45 11.73
N PRO A 19 -1.73 19.58 11.10
CA PRO A 19 -0.84 19.57 9.93
C PRO A 19 0.56 19.04 10.27
N ASP A 20 1.03 19.33 11.49
CA ASP A 20 2.31 18.86 12.00
C ASP A 20 2.21 17.36 12.33
N ARG A 21 3.23 16.58 11.97
CA ARG A 21 3.29 15.13 12.20
C ARG A 21 3.70 14.78 13.63
N SER A 22 3.06 15.41 14.60
CA SER A 22 3.32 15.17 16.02
C SER A 22 2.83 13.79 16.46
N GLU A 23 3.19 13.36 17.68
CA GLU A 23 2.58 12.16 18.29
C GLU A 23 1.05 12.24 18.30
N GLU A 24 0.49 13.44 18.51
CA GLU A 24 -0.95 13.67 18.50
C GLU A 24 -1.56 13.41 17.13
N HIS A 25 -0.90 13.84 16.05
CA HIS A 25 -1.29 13.51 14.68
C HIS A 25 -1.33 11.98 14.48
N HIS A 26 -0.26 11.29 14.87
CA HIS A 26 -0.17 9.84 14.67
C HIS A 26 -1.22 9.07 15.47
N GLU A 27 -1.47 9.47 16.71
CA GLU A 27 -2.49 8.86 17.56
C GLU A 27 -3.90 9.13 17.02
N LEU A 28 -4.19 10.35 16.55
CA LEU A 28 -5.49 10.66 15.94
C LEU A 28 -5.71 9.85 14.66
N ARG A 29 -4.67 9.73 13.80
CA ARG A 29 -4.69 8.90 12.60
C ARG A 29 -5.01 7.44 12.94
N ARG A 30 -4.37 6.89 13.96
CA ARG A 30 -4.66 5.53 14.43
C ARG A 30 -6.14 5.37 14.85
N ARG A 31 -6.67 6.31 15.63
CA ARG A 31 -8.07 6.28 16.11
C ARG A 31 -9.09 6.38 14.98
N ILE A 32 -8.83 7.20 13.96
CA ILE A 32 -9.72 7.35 12.80
C ILE A 32 -9.69 6.10 11.91
N ARG A 33 -8.53 5.49 11.72
CA ARG A 33 -8.41 4.29 10.86
C ARG A 33 -9.08 3.05 11.45
N ALA A 34 -9.08 2.89 12.77
CA ALA A 34 -9.64 1.71 13.44
C ALA A 34 -11.07 1.33 12.97
N PRO A 35 -12.09 2.22 13.04
CA PRO A 35 -13.44 1.90 12.56
C PRO A 35 -13.51 1.68 11.04
N ILE A 36 -12.61 2.30 10.27
CA ILE A 36 -12.51 2.07 8.82
C ILE A 36 -12.02 0.65 8.55
N PHE A 37 -11.01 0.18 9.28
CA PHE A 37 -10.46 -1.17 9.15
C PHE A 37 -11.47 -2.25 9.56
N GLU A 38 -12.30 -1.98 10.57
CA GLU A 38 -13.43 -2.86 10.90
C GLU A 38 -14.43 -2.97 9.74
N GLN A 39 -14.73 -1.86 9.07
CA GLN A 39 -15.64 -1.88 7.92
C GLN A 39 -15.01 -2.57 6.70
N ILE A 40 -13.71 -2.38 6.48
CA ILE A 40 -12.94 -3.12 5.46
C ILE A 40 -13.01 -4.62 5.74
N ARG A 41 -12.79 -5.03 6.99
CA ARG A 41 -12.90 -6.43 7.40
C ARG A 41 -14.25 -7.03 7.04
N LYS A 42 -15.36 -6.32 7.32
CA LYS A 42 -16.71 -6.78 6.93
C LYS A 42 -16.83 -6.94 5.41
N GLN A 43 -16.41 -5.93 4.64
CA GLN A 43 -16.47 -5.99 3.17
C GLN A 43 -15.65 -7.15 2.61
N VAL A 44 -14.45 -7.37 3.17
CA VAL A 44 -13.56 -8.47 2.76
C VAL A 44 -14.19 -9.83 3.07
N LEU A 45 -14.83 -9.98 4.24
CA LEU A 45 -15.60 -11.19 4.60
C LEU A 45 -16.83 -11.42 3.71
N GLU A 46 -17.41 -10.36 3.15
CA GLU A 46 -18.50 -10.40 2.16
C GLU A 46 -18.00 -10.60 0.71
N GLY A 47 -16.69 -10.75 0.53
CA GLY A 47 -16.05 -11.04 -0.74
C GLY A 47 -15.66 -9.82 -1.59
N ALA A 48 -15.34 -8.72 -0.90
CA ALA A 48 -14.68 -7.59 -1.52
C ALA A 48 -13.17 -7.82 -1.65
N THR A 49 -12.62 -7.49 -2.82
CA THR A 49 -11.19 -7.28 -3.01
C THR A 49 -10.87 -5.82 -2.71
N ILE A 50 -9.96 -5.60 -1.76
CA ILE A 50 -9.55 -4.26 -1.34
C ILE A 50 -8.12 -4.01 -1.81
N LEU A 51 -7.93 -2.90 -2.51
CA LEU A 51 -6.61 -2.42 -2.92
C LEU A 51 -6.19 -1.22 -2.08
N MET A 52 -5.05 -1.35 -1.41
CA MET A 52 -4.44 -0.30 -0.59
C MET A 52 -2.97 -0.06 -0.98
N THR A 53 -2.47 1.13 -0.67
CA THR A 53 -1.06 1.51 -0.85
C THR A 53 -0.46 1.93 0.48
N ALA A 54 0.77 1.51 0.75
CA ALA A 54 1.53 1.97 1.92
C ALA A 54 3.01 2.19 1.57
N CYS A 55 3.69 3.02 2.37
CA CYS A 55 5.13 3.15 2.43
C CYS A 55 5.53 2.96 3.89
N LEU A 56 6.12 1.81 4.22
CA LEU A 56 6.42 1.44 5.60
C LEU A 56 7.91 1.17 5.72
N ALA A 57 8.59 1.88 6.60
CA ALA A 57 9.99 1.70 6.90
C ALA A 57 10.17 0.52 7.87
N GLY A 58 11.09 -0.40 7.56
CA GLY A 58 11.34 -1.60 8.36
C GLY A 58 12.01 -1.32 9.70
N ASP A 59 12.69 -0.17 9.80
CA ASP A 59 13.36 0.34 10.99
C ASP A 59 12.48 1.27 11.84
N ASN A 60 11.20 1.42 11.50
CA ASN A 60 10.25 2.25 12.24
C ASN A 60 9.21 1.39 12.97
N GLY A 61 9.23 1.42 14.32
CA GLY A 61 8.28 0.68 15.15
C GLY A 61 6.81 1.06 14.94
N ARG A 62 6.52 2.30 14.52
CA ARG A 62 5.15 2.74 14.19
C ARG A 62 4.67 2.15 12.88
N ASP A 63 5.55 2.03 11.90
CA ASP A 63 5.23 1.41 10.62
C ASP A 63 5.04 -0.11 10.76
N ALA A 64 5.83 -0.74 11.61
CA ALA A 64 5.61 -2.13 12.01
C ALA A 64 4.24 -2.32 12.71
N ALA A 65 3.86 -1.41 13.61
CA ALA A 65 2.54 -1.43 14.24
C ALA A 65 1.41 -1.22 13.20
N PHE A 66 1.60 -0.30 12.25
CA PHE A 66 0.63 -0.06 11.18
C PHE A 66 0.51 -1.26 10.22
N LEU A 67 1.61 -1.98 9.94
CA LEU A 67 1.55 -3.25 9.22
C LEU A 67 0.69 -4.27 9.97
N SER A 68 0.84 -4.37 11.29
CA SER A 68 0.00 -5.26 12.12
C SER A 68 -1.48 -4.90 12.02
N GLU A 69 -1.84 -3.61 11.94
CA GLU A 69 -3.24 -3.20 11.75
C GLU A 69 -3.82 -3.72 10.43
N HIS A 70 -3.04 -3.83 9.35
CA HIS A 70 -3.50 -4.43 8.08
C HIS A 70 -3.68 -5.94 8.21
N PHE A 71 -2.76 -6.59 8.92
CA PHE A 71 -2.82 -8.01 9.23
C PHE A 71 -4.06 -8.37 10.05
N ASP A 72 -4.44 -7.50 10.98
CA ASP A 72 -5.65 -7.63 11.79
C ASP A 72 -6.96 -7.64 11.00
N ILE A 73 -6.99 -7.10 9.77
CA ILE A 73 -8.18 -7.13 8.90
C ILE A 73 -8.60 -8.57 8.61
N VAL A 74 -7.64 -9.45 8.31
CA VAL A 74 -7.92 -10.85 7.90
C VAL A 74 -7.47 -11.88 8.91
N ARG A 75 -6.91 -11.47 10.06
CA ARG A 75 -6.44 -12.37 11.11
C ARG A 75 -7.53 -13.35 11.54
N GLY A 76 -7.17 -14.64 11.55
CA GLY A 76 -8.07 -15.75 11.89
C GLY A 76 -9.03 -16.14 10.77
N THR A 77 -8.76 -15.73 9.53
CA THR A 77 -9.55 -16.08 8.34
C THR A 77 -8.67 -16.74 7.29
N ASP A 78 -9.28 -17.42 6.32
CA ASP A 78 -8.57 -18.00 5.16
C ASP A 78 -8.35 -17.00 4.02
N ILE A 79 -8.70 -15.73 4.22
CA ILE A 79 -8.55 -14.67 3.24
C ILE A 79 -7.08 -14.24 3.20
N PRO A 80 -6.41 -14.31 2.05
CA PRO A 80 -5.02 -13.93 1.95
C PRO A 80 -4.82 -12.43 1.82
N ILE A 81 -3.67 -11.98 2.34
CA ILE A 81 -3.05 -10.70 1.99
C ILE A 81 -2.04 -10.99 0.89
N ILE A 82 -2.23 -10.36 -0.28
CA ILE A 82 -1.18 -10.23 -1.27
C ILE A 82 -0.43 -8.92 -0.99
N TRP A 83 0.80 -9.05 -0.54
CA TRP A 83 1.71 -7.94 -0.36
C TRP A 83 2.63 -7.82 -1.56
N VAL A 84 2.50 -6.72 -2.32
CA VAL A 84 3.35 -6.46 -3.49
C VAL A 84 4.35 -5.36 -3.18
N ASN A 85 5.63 -5.74 -3.09
CA ASN A 85 6.74 -4.80 -3.03
C ASN A 85 7.01 -4.28 -4.45
N ALA A 86 6.86 -2.97 -4.64
CA ALA A 86 7.24 -2.32 -5.90
C ALA A 86 8.70 -1.90 -5.82
N ASP A 87 9.52 -2.45 -6.71
CA ASP A 87 10.95 -2.22 -6.80
C ASP A 87 11.28 -1.34 -8.00
N CYS A 88 12.14 -0.35 -7.79
CA CYS A 88 12.57 0.56 -8.83
C CYS A 88 14.02 0.92 -8.63
N ASP A 89 14.74 0.88 -9.74
CA ASP A 89 16.09 1.38 -9.85
C ASP A 89 16.14 2.83 -9.35
N PRO A 90 17.07 3.14 -8.43
CA PRO A 90 17.20 4.48 -7.86
C PRO A 90 17.37 5.57 -8.92
N THR A 91 18.07 5.30 -10.03
CA THR A 91 18.26 6.30 -11.08
C THR A 91 16.96 6.61 -11.82
N ILE A 92 16.11 5.61 -12.05
CA ILE A 92 14.78 5.79 -12.65
C ILE A 92 13.86 6.52 -11.67
N LEU A 93 13.97 6.19 -10.38
CA LEU A 93 13.21 6.85 -9.32
C LEU A 93 13.53 8.34 -9.23
N GLU A 94 14.80 8.70 -9.29
CA GLU A 94 15.27 10.09 -9.35
C GLU A 94 14.73 10.82 -10.59
N GLN A 95 14.83 10.21 -11.78
CA GLN A 95 14.28 10.79 -13.02
C GLN A 95 12.77 11.04 -12.92
N ARG A 96 12.03 10.13 -12.31
CA ARG A 96 10.58 10.29 -12.07
C ARG A 96 10.28 11.37 -11.04
N LEU A 97 11.17 11.56 -10.07
CA LEU A 97 11.02 12.59 -9.04
C LEU A 97 11.16 13.99 -9.65
N GLU A 98 12.09 14.14 -10.59
CA GLU A 98 12.38 15.40 -11.29
C GLU A 98 11.47 15.64 -12.49
N SER A 99 10.60 14.69 -12.85
CA SER A 99 9.74 14.81 -14.03
C SER A 99 8.76 15.99 -13.88
N PRO A 100 8.43 16.69 -14.99
CA PRO A 100 7.45 17.77 -14.96
C PRO A 100 6.10 17.32 -14.40
N GLU A 101 5.65 16.11 -14.73
CA GLU A 101 4.39 15.53 -14.26
C GLU A 101 4.37 15.37 -12.74
N ARG A 102 5.53 15.08 -12.15
CA ARG A 102 5.72 14.98 -10.70
C ARG A 102 5.80 16.35 -10.04
N CYS A 103 6.62 17.24 -10.58
CA CYS A 103 6.86 18.59 -10.04
C CYS A 103 5.64 19.51 -10.14
N GLN A 104 4.85 19.36 -11.21
CA GLN A 104 3.60 20.09 -11.44
C GLN A 104 2.38 19.37 -10.85
N GLY A 105 2.59 18.17 -10.28
CA GLY A 105 1.59 17.40 -9.56
C GLY A 105 1.18 18.04 -8.22
N SER A 106 0.40 17.31 -7.41
CA SER A 106 -0.15 17.86 -6.16
C SER A 106 0.95 18.38 -5.21
N ARG A 107 0.68 19.53 -4.57
CA ARG A 107 1.62 20.37 -3.78
C ARG A 107 2.33 19.69 -2.60
N ALA A 108 2.01 18.44 -2.30
CA ALA A 108 2.49 17.75 -1.09
C ALA A 108 3.44 16.59 -1.40
N LYS A 109 3.70 16.27 -2.68
CA LYS A 109 4.56 15.15 -3.07
C LYS A 109 6.03 15.55 -3.00
N LEU A 110 6.89 14.61 -2.56
CA LEU A 110 8.34 14.76 -2.60
C LEU A 110 8.80 15.04 -4.04
N THR A 111 9.63 16.06 -4.17
CA THR A 111 10.27 16.49 -5.43
C THR A 111 11.78 16.70 -5.28
N ASP A 112 12.32 16.73 -4.05
CA ASP A 112 13.76 16.92 -3.81
C ASP A 112 14.50 15.57 -3.84
N VAL A 113 15.37 15.40 -4.83
CA VAL A 113 16.19 14.20 -5.02
C VAL A 113 17.16 13.96 -3.86
N ARG A 114 17.63 15.01 -3.18
CA ARG A 114 18.56 14.85 -2.04
C ARG A 114 17.88 14.14 -0.90
N VAL A 115 16.66 14.57 -0.57
CA VAL A 115 15.85 13.94 0.48
C VAL A 115 15.50 12.50 0.10
N LEU A 116 15.21 12.22 -1.19
CA LEU A 116 15.04 10.84 -1.66
C LEU A 116 16.30 9.99 -1.41
N ARG A 117 17.48 10.50 -1.75
CA ARG A 117 18.75 9.78 -1.54
C ARG A 117 19.03 9.50 -0.07
N ASP A 118 18.73 10.46 0.80
CA ASP A 118 18.90 10.30 2.24
C ASP A 118 17.93 9.22 2.76
N LEU A 119 16.66 9.24 2.33
CA LEU A 119 15.71 8.18 2.67
C LEU A 119 16.16 6.79 2.23
N LEU A 120 16.63 6.64 0.99
CA LEU A 120 17.08 5.35 0.45
C LEU A 120 18.35 4.83 1.14
N ARG A 121 19.14 5.72 1.74
CA ARG A 121 20.34 5.36 2.50
C ARG A 121 19.99 4.96 3.93
N GLU A 122 19.07 5.68 4.55
CA GLU A 122 18.77 5.55 5.98
C GLU A 122 17.71 4.48 6.27
N HIS A 123 16.79 4.26 5.32
CA HIS A 123 15.65 3.37 5.52
C HIS A 123 15.63 2.24 4.50
N HIS A 124 15.04 1.13 4.93
CA HIS A 124 14.65 0.04 4.05
C HIS A 124 13.14 -0.17 4.17
N LEU A 125 12.51 -0.65 3.11
CA LEU A 125 11.10 -1.00 3.18
C LEU A 125 10.90 -2.21 4.09
N ILE A 126 9.78 -2.23 4.80
CA ILE A 126 9.41 -3.39 5.59
C ILE A 126 9.26 -4.61 4.68
N GLU A 127 9.95 -5.69 5.04
CA GLU A 127 9.75 -7.00 4.42
C GLU A 127 8.80 -7.79 5.31
N PRO A 128 7.53 -7.98 4.92
CA PRO A 128 6.63 -8.78 5.71
C PRO A 128 7.09 -10.23 5.60
N THR A 129 7.78 -10.71 6.63
CA THR A 129 8.09 -12.13 6.75
C THR A 129 6.79 -12.89 6.88
N GLN A 130 6.69 -14.09 6.29
CA GLN A 130 5.65 -15.04 6.69
C GLN A 130 5.81 -15.25 8.19
N SER A 131 4.94 -14.59 8.97
CA SER A 131 5.00 -14.65 10.41
C SER A 131 4.97 -16.12 10.85
N ALA A 132 5.70 -16.45 11.91
CA ALA A 132 5.46 -17.72 12.63
C ALA A 132 4.01 -17.84 13.11
N ASP A 133 3.28 -16.71 13.15
CA ASP A 133 1.84 -16.64 13.31
C ASP A 133 1.11 -17.17 12.06
N ARG A 134 0.74 -18.45 12.12
CA ARG A 134 -0.05 -19.16 11.09
C ARG A 134 -1.48 -18.63 10.96
N SER A 135 -1.88 -17.60 11.71
CA SER A 135 -3.24 -17.04 11.67
C SER A 135 -3.52 -16.14 10.46
N ILE A 136 -2.51 -15.90 9.61
CA ILE A 136 -2.62 -15.04 8.43
C ILE A 136 -2.03 -15.75 7.21
N ARG A 137 -2.77 -15.75 6.10
CA ARG A 137 -2.28 -16.22 4.80
C ARG A 137 -1.62 -15.06 4.06
N LEU A 138 -0.30 -14.96 4.13
CA LEU A 138 0.47 -13.91 3.46
C LEU A 138 1.14 -14.44 2.19
N VAL A 139 0.89 -13.76 1.06
CA VAL A 139 1.57 -13.99 -0.21
C VAL A 139 2.39 -12.74 -0.54
N VAL A 140 3.71 -12.86 -0.51
CA VAL A 140 4.62 -11.76 -0.87
C VAL A 140 4.99 -11.87 -2.35
N LYS A 141 4.91 -10.76 -3.06
CA LYS A 141 5.29 -10.61 -4.47
C LYS A 141 6.21 -9.40 -4.63
N GLN A 142 7.06 -9.47 -5.63
CA GLN A 142 7.89 -8.37 -6.09
C GLN A 142 7.37 -7.91 -7.45
N LEU A 143 7.29 -6.61 -7.65
CA LEU A 143 6.89 -5.98 -8.90
C LEU A 143 7.97 -5.00 -9.33
N ASP A 144 8.66 -5.32 -10.42
CA ASP A 144 9.50 -4.35 -11.11
C ASP A 144 8.60 -3.24 -11.68
N VAL A 145 8.92 -2.00 -11.32
CA VAL A 145 8.22 -0.81 -11.83
C VAL A 145 9.17 0.14 -12.53
N ASN A 146 10.28 -0.35 -13.07
CA ASN A 146 11.24 0.46 -13.83
C ASN A 146 10.64 0.99 -15.14
N GLY A 147 9.78 0.18 -15.76
CA GLY A 147 9.09 0.52 -17.00
C GLY A 147 7.86 1.43 -16.81
N PRO A 148 7.17 1.78 -17.91
CA PRO A 148 5.93 2.54 -17.89
C PRO A 148 4.86 2.02 -16.90
N VAL A 149 4.02 2.95 -16.41
CA VAL A 149 2.99 2.67 -15.39
C VAL A 149 1.97 1.64 -15.85
N ASP A 150 1.58 1.70 -17.11
CA ASP A 150 0.63 0.80 -17.75
C ASP A 150 1.14 -0.65 -17.78
N LEU A 151 2.44 -0.86 -18.01
CA LEU A 151 3.06 -2.17 -17.89
C LEU A 151 3.04 -2.67 -16.45
N SER A 152 3.42 -1.81 -15.51
CA SER A 152 3.41 -2.11 -14.07
C SER A 152 2.01 -2.48 -13.59
N ALA A 153 0.99 -1.70 -13.98
CA ALA A 153 -0.41 -1.96 -13.67
C ALA A 153 -0.90 -3.26 -14.31
N SER A 154 -0.51 -3.56 -15.54
CA SER A 154 -0.86 -4.80 -16.22
C SER A 154 -0.28 -6.02 -15.50
N HIS A 155 0.97 -5.96 -15.03
CA HIS A 155 1.56 -7.02 -14.21
C HIS A 155 0.87 -7.17 -12.87
N LEU A 156 0.49 -6.05 -12.25
CA LEU A 156 -0.20 -6.05 -10.98
C LEU A 156 -1.58 -6.72 -11.06
N ILE A 157 -2.33 -6.46 -12.13
CA ILE A 157 -3.63 -7.08 -12.37
C ILE A 157 -3.49 -8.62 -12.47
N ARG A 158 -2.35 -9.15 -12.92
CA ARG A 158 -2.11 -10.60 -12.96
C ARG A 158 -1.94 -11.23 -11.58
N TYR A 159 -1.64 -10.45 -10.55
CA TYR A 159 -1.68 -10.94 -9.17
C TYR A 159 -3.10 -10.99 -8.62
N SER A 160 -4.08 -10.40 -9.31
CA SER A 160 -5.48 -10.56 -8.96
C SER A 160 -5.96 -11.97 -9.34
N PRO A 161 -6.54 -12.72 -8.39
CA PRO A 161 -6.97 -14.11 -8.59
C PRO A 161 -8.15 -14.24 -9.56
N ARG A 162 -8.83 -13.14 -9.90
CA ARG A 162 -9.98 -13.13 -10.81
C ARG A 162 -9.61 -13.38 -12.28
N GLN A 163 -8.32 -13.41 -12.64
CA GLN A 163 -7.88 -13.58 -14.05
C GLN A 163 -7.38 -14.97 -14.43
N THR A 164 -7.64 -16.02 -13.65
CA THR A 164 -7.50 -17.40 -14.16
C THR A 164 -8.57 -17.79 -15.20
N SER A 165 -9.47 -16.87 -15.56
CA SER A 165 -10.36 -17.00 -16.71
C SER A 165 -10.42 -15.69 -17.49
N LEU A 166 -9.81 -15.66 -18.68
CA LEU A 166 -10.14 -14.67 -19.71
C LEU A 166 -11.02 -15.33 -20.78
N LEU A 167 -12.33 -15.04 -20.65
CA LEU A 167 -13.46 -15.15 -21.60
C LEU A 167 -14.08 -16.55 -21.87
N PRO A 168 -15.40 -16.68 -22.17
CA PRO A 168 -16.53 -15.75 -22.08
C PRO A 168 -17.59 -16.20 -21.03
N TRP A 169 -18.72 -15.49 -20.98
CA TRP A 169 -19.90 -15.64 -20.10
C TRP A 169 -20.35 -17.09 -19.76
N GLU A 170 -21.02 -17.18 -18.60
CA GLU A 170 -21.73 -18.30 -17.94
C GLU A 170 -20.98 -19.12 -16.87
N ASN A 171 -21.54 -19.01 -15.65
CA ASN A 171 -21.54 -19.96 -14.53
C ASN A 171 -20.18 -20.36 -13.94
N ASP A 172 -19.79 -19.77 -12.80
CA ASP A 172 -20.09 -20.40 -11.50
C ASP A 172 -19.57 -19.52 -10.35
N LEU A 173 -20.38 -19.42 -9.30
CA LEU A 173 -20.02 -18.77 -8.03
C LEU A 173 -19.25 -19.78 -7.19
N SER A 174 -17.93 -19.61 -7.01
CA SER A 174 -17.24 -20.14 -5.83
C SER A 174 -15.96 -19.39 -5.47
N SER A 175 -16.07 -18.68 -4.34
CA SER A 175 -15.06 -18.41 -3.30
C SER A 175 -13.58 -18.25 -3.69
N GLY A 176 -13.07 -17.03 -3.52
CA GLY A 176 -11.63 -16.74 -3.55
C GLY A 176 -11.35 -15.26 -3.38
N ASP A 177 -11.73 -14.69 -2.24
CA ASP A 177 -11.61 -13.26 -1.95
C ASP A 177 -10.21 -12.93 -1.42
N GLN A 178 -9.63 -11.81 -1.86
CA GLN A 178 -8.24 -11.45 -1.58
C GLN A 178 -8.09 -9.94 -1.38
N MET A 179 -7.27 -9.53 -0.41
CA MET A 179 -6.81 -8.14 -0.26
C MET A 179 -5.48 -8.03 -1.00
N THR A 180 -5.38 -7.09 -1.94
CA THR A 180 -4.15 -6.89 -2.72
C THR A 180 -3.59 -5.53 -2.38
N ILE A 181 -2.49 -5.45 -1.64
CA ILE A 181 -1.82 -4.17 -1.38
C ILE A 181 -0.81 -3.98 -2.50
N CYS A 182 -1.01 -2.95 -3.32
CA CYS A 182 -0.19 -2.72 -4.50
C CYS A 182 0.15 -1.26 -4.68
N ARG A 183 1.44 -0.98 -4.85
CA ARG A 183 1.97 0.34 -5.21
C ARG A 183 1.90 0.58 -6.72
N PRO A 184 1.43 1.76 -7.13
CA PRO A 184 2.01 2.50 -8.25
C PRO A 184 3.03 3.52 -7.73
N MET A 185 4.23 3.55 -8.31
CA MET A 185 5.29 4.50 -7.93
C MET A 185 5.05 5.96 -8.29
N HIS A 186 3.93 6.30 -8.94
CA HIS A 186 3.55 7.71 -9.13
C HIS A 186 3.01 8.38 -7.86
N THR A 187 2.84 7.59 -6.79
CA THR A 187 2.43 8.04 -5.46
C THR A 187 3.55 7.82 -4.45
N LEU A 188 4.79 8.15 -4.81
CA LEU A 188 5.81 8.40 -3.79
C LEU A 188 5.31 9.52 -2.88
N MET A 189 5.13 9.20 -1.61
CA MET A 189 5.54 10.02 -0.48
C MET A 189 5.14 11.50 -0.56
N GLN A 190 4.07 11.84 0.15
CA GLN A 190 4.11 13.03 1.02
C GLN A 190 5.08 12.80 2.20
N GLU A 191 5.55 11.57 2.39
CA GLU A 191 6.27 11.06 3.55
C GLU A 191 7.78 11.15 3.37
N THR A 192 8.34 12.35 3.48
CA THR A 192 9.68 12.55 4.03
C THR A 192 9.49 13.35 5.30
N ASP A 193 9.73 12.71 6.43
CA ASP A 193 10.56 13.24 7.51
C ASP A 193 10.82 12.05 8.42
N CYS A 194 11.86 11.30 8.06
CA CYS A 194 12.63 10.60 9.05
C CYS A 194 13.52 11.65 9.72
N VAL A 195 12.92 12.40 10.66
CA VAL A 195 13.56 13.09 11.79
C VAL A 195 12.55 13.14 12.93
#